data_AF-A0AAD4LEZ5-F1
#
_entry.id   AF-A0AAD4LEZ5-F1
#
_cell.length_a   1.000
_cell.length_b   1.000
_cell.length_c   1.000
_cell.angle_alpha   90.00
_cell.angle_beta   90.00
_cell.angle_gamma   90.00
#
_symmetry.space_group_name_H-M   'P 1'
#
loop_
_entity.id
_entity.type
_entity.pdbx_description
1 polymer ?
#
loop_
_entity_poly.entity_id
_entity_poly.type
_entity_poly.pdbx_seq_one_letter_code
_entity_poly.pdbx_strand_id
1 'polypeptide(L)'
;MSQPPASSSISQTPAAVLASSSNIESIFETALKSYKKKTKQDLKRHDLFKQFEKCDSPGAILAAFQADQLGPSSIGDTLKEWFVPTVNVLYAFSTTLGEGVGLVFAPAKVVFAGVGVLLLVAKDVAASEEILVDIFGRIHNFFSRLDIYTRVPLTPAMTDKMVEITVEVLDILATATKEMKESRAKKFVKRVTGRTDLEDGLKKLDKLTNEESLLASAQLLKITHDIRNVVTAVADGVESVDKNVQVIVDDGKQIIATAMEAKLIVRHTADNVEDVMRS
;
A
#
# COMPACT_ATOMS: atom_id res chain seq x y z
N MET A 1 35.80 -13.62 24.27
CA MET A 1 34.43 -14.08 23.99
C MET A 1 33.51 -12.91 24.24
N SER A 2 33.19 -12.13 23.21
CA SER A 2 32.39 -10.91 23.32
C SER A 2 31.06 -11.14 22.63
N GLN A 3 29.98 -11.04 23.40
CA GLN A 3 28.61 -11.30 23.01
C GLN A 3 28.11 -10.21 22.02
N PRO A 4 27.42 -10.55 20.92
CA PRO A 4 26.84 -9.56 20.02
C PRO A 4 25.58 -8.91 20.64
N PRO A 5 25.26 -7.65 20.29
CA PRO A 5 24.09 -6.97 20.85
C PRO A 5 22.80 -7.55 20.27
N ALA A 6 21.81 -7.73 21.14
CA ALA A 6 20.49 -8.22 20.79
C ALA A 6 19.78 -7.28 19.80
N SER A 7 19.32 -7.83 18.67
CA SER A 7 18.38 -7.16 17.78
C SER A 7 17.09 -6.85 18.53
N SER A 8 16.83 -5.58 18.79
CA SER A 8 15.55 -5.09 19.33
C SER A 8 14.48 -5.20 18.24
N SER A 9 13.90 -6.40 18.11
CA SER A 9 12.64 -6.59 17.42
C SER A 9 11.57 -5.82 18.20
N ILE A 10 11.12 -4.70 17.62
CA ILE A 10 10.00 -3.90 18.14
C ILE A 10 8.74 -4.76 18.00
N SER A 11 8.47 -5.57 19.01
CA SER A 11 7.18 -6.23 19.17
C SER A 11 6.18 -5.14 19.55
N GLN A 12 5.33 -4.75 18.60
CA GLN A 12 4.18 -3.91 18.92
C GLN A 12 3.26 -4.69 19.87
N THR A 13 3.05 -4.13 21.06
CA THR A 13 2.22 -4.72 22.10
C THR A 13 0.75 -4.72 21.65
N PRO A 14 -0.03 -5.79 21.88
CA PRO A 14 -1.43 -5.90 21.44
C PRO A 14 -2.35 -4.73 21.84
N ALA A 15 -2.05 -4.06 22.97
CA ALA A 15 -2.80 -2.89 23.43
C ALA A 15 -2.64 -1.65 22.53
N ALA A 16 -1.49 -1.48 21.88
CA ALA A 16 -1.25 -0.34 20.97
C ALA A 16 -2.05 -0.49 19.67
N VAL A 17 -2.16 -1.72 19.15
CA VAL A 17 -2.94 -2.04 17.94
C VAL A 17 -4.44 -1.77 18.17
N LEU A 18 -4.97 -2.16 19.34
CA LEU A 18 -6.37 -1.90 19.70
C LEU A 18 -6.66 -0.39 19.85
N ALA A 19 -5.76 0.38 20.47
CA ALA A 19 -5.92 1.84 20.58
C ALA A 19 -5.91 2.54 19.21
N SER A 20 -5.05 2.08 18.29
CA SER A 20 -5.01 2.59 16.91
C SER A 20 -6.31 2.29 16.16
N SER A 21 -6.88 1.08 16.31
CA SER A 21 -8.16 0.74 15.67
C SER A 21 -9.32 1.63 16.11
N SER A 22 -9.47 1.88 17.42
CA SER A 22 -10.51 2.75 17.96
C SER A 22 -10.37 4.21 17.50
N ASN A 23 -9.14 4.68 17.32
CA ASN A 23 -8.88 6.02 16.81
C ASN A 23 -9.29 6.15 15.34
N ILE A 24 -8.94 5.16 14.51
CA ILE A 24 -9.29 5.14 13.07
C ILE A 24 -10.81 5.10 12.88
N GLU A 25 -11.53 4.24 13.62
CA GLU A 25 -12.99 4.17 13.55
C GLU A 25 -13.63 5.53 13.87
N SER A 26 -13.18 6.18 14.95
CA SER A 26 -13.69 7.49 15.37
C SER A 26 -13.46 8.60 14.31
N ILE A 27 -12.33 8.54 13.61
CA ILE A 27 -11.97 9.47 12.53
C ILE A 27 -12.96 9.31 11.36
N PHE A 28 -13.22 8.08 10.93
CA PHE A 28 -14.18 7.85 9.85
C PHE A 28 -15.63 8.16 10.26
N GLU A 29 -16.05 7.86 11.50
CA GLU A 29 -17.37 8.29 11.98
C GLU A 29 -17.52 9.81 11.95
N THR A 30 -16.46 10.54 12.30
CA THR A 30 -16.43 12.00 12.24
C THR A 30 -16.56 12.49 10.80
N ALA A 31 -15.81 11.90 9.88
CA ALA A 31 -15.89 12.19 8.44
C ALA A 31 -17.31 11.93 7.89
N LEU A 32 -17.92 10.80 8.24
CA LEU A 32 -19.29 10.44 7.86
C LEU A 32 -20.34 11.41 8.40
N LYS A 33 -20.20 11.85 9.65
CA LYS A 33 -21.07 12.90 10.23
C LYS A 33 -20.92 14.22 9.47
N SER A 34 -19.69 14.60 9.13
CA SER A 34 -19.42 15.79 8.31
C SER A 34 -20.06 15.67 6.92
N TYR A 35 -19.87 14.52 6.25
CA TYR A 35 -20.48 14.21 4.97
C TYR A 35 -22.00 14.39 5.03
N LYS A 36 -22.66 13.76 6.00
CA LYS A 36 -24.11 13.85 6.19
C LYS A 36 -24.57 15.29 6.44
N LYS A 37 -23.82 16.06 7.22
CA LYS A 37 -24.13 17.47 7.49
C LYS A 37 -24.10 18.30 6.20
N LYS A 38 -23.10 18.09 5.34
CA LYS A 38 -22.90 18.80 4.06
C LYS A 38 -23.92 18.42 2.99
N THR A 39 -24.11 17.12 2.75
CA THR A 39 -24.91 16.61 1.60
C THR A 39 -26.38 16.36 1.92
N LYS A 40 -26.71 16.34 3.22
CA LYS A 40 -27.97 15.82 3.78
C LYS A 40 -28.23 14.35 3.45
N GLN A 41 -27.21 13.61 2.98
CA GLN A 41 -27.28 12.18 2.70
C GLN A 41 -26.52 11.40 3.78
N ASP A 42 -27.18 10.39 4.34
CA ASP A 42 -26.54 9.47 5.27
C ASP A 42 -26.03 8.26 4.49
N LEU A 43 -24.72 8.20 4.22
CA LEU A 43 -24.13 7.14 3.39
C LEU A 43 -24.45 5.75 3.94
N LYS A 44 -24.33 5.54 5.26
CA LYS A 44 -24.59 4.24 5.89
C LYS A 44 -26.05 3.77 5.76
N ARG A 45 -26.98 4.71 5.59
CA ARG A 45 -28.40 4.40 5.40
C ARG A 45 -28.81 4.38 3.93
N HIS A 46 -27.92 4.81 3.03
CA HIS A 46 -28.19 4.87 1.60
C HIS A 46 -28.22 3.47 1.00
N ASP A 47 -29.12 3.21 0.04
CA ASP A 47 -29.27 1.87 -0.53
C ASP A 47 -28.02 1.39 -1.28
N LEU A 48 -27.28 2.31 -1.90
CA LEU A 48 -25.95 2.05 -2.47
C LEU A 48 -24.98 1.46 -1.44
N PHE A 49 -24.99 1.94 -0.19
CA PHE A 49 -24.11 1.38 0.83
C PHE A 49 -24.49 -0.05 1.19
N LYS A 50 -25.79 -0.35 1.34
CA LYS A 50 -26.28 -1.73 1.56
C LYS A 50 -25.96 -2.66 0.39
N GLN A 51 -25.93 -2.13 -0.82
CA GLN A 51 -25.53 -2.87 -2.02
C GLN A 51 -24.03 -3.19 -1.97
N PHE A 52 -23.18 -2.18 -1.70
CA PHE A 52 -21.73 -2.37 -1.56
C PHE A 52 -21.32 -3.19 -0.34
N GLU A 53 -22.15 -3.25 0.71
CA GLU A 53 -21.95 -4.17 1.83
C GLU A 53 -21.89 -5.63 1.37
N LYS A 54 -22.68 -5.98 0.34
CA LYS A 54 -22.73 -7.32 -0.24
C LYS A 54 -21.62 -7.59 -1.26
N CYS A 55 -20.91 -6.56 -1.71
CA CYS A 55 -19.81 -6.72 -2.65
C CYS A 55 -18.54 -7.19 -1.92
N ASP A 56 -17.96 -8.27 -2.44
CA ASP A 56 -16.78 -8.99 -1.94
C ASP A 56 -15.65 -9.05 -2.98
N SER A 57 -15.77 -8.27 -4.06
CA SER A 57 -14.75 -8.17 -5.10
C SER A 57 -14.86 -6.84 -5.87
N PRO A 58 -13.76 -6.36 -6.47
CA PRO A 58 -13.80 -5.20 -7.35
C PRO A 58 -14.80 -5.35 -8.50
N GLY A 59 -14.90 -6.56 -9.08
CA GLY A 59 -15.86 -6.86 -10.14
C GLY A 59 -17.31 -6.70 -9.70
N ALA A 60 -17.66 -7.15 -8.49
CA ALA A 60 -19.00 -6.97 -7.93
C ALA A 60 -19.35 -5.48 -7.71
N ILE A 61 -18.36 -4.67 -7.31
CA ILE A 61 -18.55 -3.22 -7.14
C ILE A 61 -18.80 -2.57 -8.49
N LEU A 62 -17.97 -2.86 -9.50
CA LEU A 62 -18.15 -2.32 -10.85
C LEU A 62 -19.52 -2.71 -11.44
N ALA A 63 -19.95 -3.96 -11.24
CA ALA A 63 -21.26 -4.42 -11.68
C ALA A 63 -22.41 -3.66 -11.01
N ALA A 64 -22.30 -3.37 -9.71
CA ALA A 64 -23.29 -2.58 -8.99
C ALA A 64 -23.43 -1.15 -9.56
N PHE A 65 -22.31 -0.47 -9.85
CA PHE A 65 -22.35 0.85 -10.48
C PHE A 65 -22.97 0.85 -11.89
N GLN A 66 -22.73 -0.21 -12.66
CA GLN A 66 -23.27 -0.36 -14.00
C GLN A 66 -24.78 -0.68 -13.99
N ALA A 67 -25.21 -1.57 -13.10
CA ALA A 67 -26.62 -1.97 -12.98
C ALA A 67 -27.53 -0.77 -12.65
N ASP A 68 -27.05 0.14 -11.79
CA ASP A 68 -27.83 1.30 -11.35
C ASP A 68 -27.78 2.50 -12.33
N GLN A 69 -27.05 2.37 -13.45
CA GLN A 69 -26.85 3.45 -14.43
C GLN A 69 -26.52 4.80 -13.77
N LEU A 70 -25.55 4.76 -12.84
CA LEU A 70 -25.12 5.91 -12.07
C LEU A 70 -24.27 6.83 -12.94
N GLY A 71 -24.61 8.12 -12.95
CA GLY A 71 -23.88 9.16 -13.66
C GLY A 71 -24.48 9.55 -15.02
N PRO A 72 -23.91 10.59 -15.66
CA PRO A 72 -24.29 11.01 -17.01
C PRO A 72 -23.89 9.98 -18.07
N SER A 73 -24.71 9.82 -19.10
CA SER A 73 -24.44 8.87 -20.21
C SER A 73 -23.13 9.17 -20.95
N SER A 74 -22.70 10.44 -21.00
CA SER A 74 -21.44 10.88 -21.62
C SER A 74 -20.19 10.50 -20.81
N ILE A 75 -20.33 10.28 -19.51
CA ILE A 75 -19.21 10.00 -18.61
C ILE A 75 -18.82 8.53 -18.58
N GLY A 76 -19.58 7.64 -19.23
CA GLY A 76 -19.39 6.19 -19.15
C GLY A 76 -17.98 5.72 -19.52
N ASP A 77 -17.36 6.30 -20.55
CA ASP A 77 -16.03 5.87 -21.01
C ASP A 77 -14.91 6.44 -20.14
N THR A 78 -14.97 7.73 -19.81
CA THR A 78 -14.05 8.36 -18.85
C THR A 78 -14.14 7.68 -17.49
N LEU A 79 -15.35 7.38 -17.02
CA LEU A 79 -15.59 6.65 -15.78
C LEU A 79 -14.91 5.30 -15.81
N LYS A 80 -15.04 4.51 -16.88
CA LYS A 80 -14.35 3.22 -16.97
C LYS A 80 -12.82 3.35 -16.88
N GLU A 81 -12.24 4.34 -17.55
CA GLU A 81 -10.78 4.53 -17.57
C GLU A 81 -10.20 4.84 -16.19
N TRP A 82 -10.84 5.67 -15.38
CA TRP A 82 -10.30 6.02 -14.05
C TRP A 82 -10.89 5.17 -12.91
N PHE A 83 -12.14 4.73 -13.02
CA PHE A 83 -12.88 4.09 -11.94
C PHE A 83 -12.43 2.65 -11.71
N VAL A 84 -12.12 1.90 -12.78
CA VAL A 84 -11.67 0.51 -12.65
C VAL A 84 -10.37 0.40 -11.82
N PRO A 85 -9.29 1.15 -12.12
CA PRO A 85 -8.10 1.15 -11.28
C PRO A 85 -8.38 1.61 -9.84
N THR A 86 -9.21 2.64 -9.68
CA THR A 86 -9.52 3.22 -8.36
C THR A 86 -10.30 2.24 -7.48
N VAL A 87 -11.23 1.47 -8.05
CA VAL A 87 -11.98 0.43 -7.35
C VAL A 87 -11.07 -0.68 -6.86
N ASN A 88 -10.16 -1.16 -7.73
CA ASN A 88 -9.20 -2.21 -7.37
C ASN A 88 -8.32 -1.78 -6.19
N VAL A 89 -7.78 -0.57 -6.27
CA VAL A 89 -6.92 0.00 -5.24
C VAL A 89 -7.64 0.15 -3.90
N LEU A 90 -8.80 0.80 -3.91
CA LEU A 90 -9.57 1.06 -2.69
C LEU A 90 -10.00 -0.26 -2.03
N TYR A 91 -10.36 -1.25 -2.85
CA TYR A 91 -10.70 -2.60 -2.38
C TYR A 91 -9.50 -3.26 -1.69
N ALA A 92 -8.34 -3.30 -2.35
CA ALA A 92 -7.10 -3.86 -1.79
C ALA A 92 -6.69 -3.16 -0.48
N PHE A 93 -6.74 -1.83 -0.47
CA PHE A 93 -6.47 -1.03 0.74
C PHE A 93 -7.42 -1.39 1.88
N SER A 94 -8.71 -1.59 1.59
CA SER A 94 -9.70 -1.96 2.60
C SER A 94 -9.56 -3.38 3.09
N THR A 95 -9.04 -4.32 2.29
CA THR A 95 -8.68 -5.65 2.80
C THR A 95 -7.51 -5.54 3.77
N THR A 96 -6.47 -4.75 3.45
CA THR A 96 -5.31 -4.56 4.32
C THR A 96 -5.68 -3.89 5.65
N LEU A 97 -6.52 -2.85 5.63
CA LEU A 97 -6.99 -2.22 6.87
C LEU A 97 -8.07 -3.05 7.58
N GLY A 98 -9.03 -3.62 6.86
CA GLY A 98 -10.16 -4.34 7.45
C GLY A 98 -9.72 -5.54 8.28
N GLU A 99 -8.72 -6.29 7.79
CA GLU A 99 -8.17 -7.45 8.50
C GLU A 99 -7.17 -7.06 9.60
N GLY A 100 -6.44 -5.95 9.42
CA GLY A 100 -5.38 -5.52 10.34
C GLY A 100 -5.83 -4.63 11.52
N VAL A 101 -6.94 -3.89 11.38
CA VAL A 101 -7.45 -2.95 12.41
C VAL A 101 -8.90 -3.20 12.82
N GLY A 102 -9.56 -4.27 12.39
CA GLY A 102 -10.85 -4.70 12.98
C GLY A 102 -12.00 -3.70 12.81
N LEU A 103 -12.00 -2.92 11.73
CA LEU A 103 -13.03 -1.91 11.46
C LEU A 103 -14.39 -2.56 11.18
N VAL A 104 -15.46 -2.01 11.76
CA VAL A 104 -16.86 -2.47 11.59
C VAL A 104 -17.34 -2.29 10.14
N PHE A 105 -16.67 -1.46 9.35
CA PHE A 105 -16.92 -1.29 7.91
C PHE A 105 -15.61 -1.07 7.15
N ALA A 106 -15.58 -1.54 5.90
CA ALA A 106 -14.47 -1.29 4.99
C ALA A 106 -14.48 0.19 4.53
N PRO A 107 -13.39 0.97 4.74
CA PRO A 107 -13.30 2.37 4.31
C PRO A 107 -13.68 2.59 2.84
N ALA A 108 -13.32 1.67 1.95
CA ALA A 108 -13.68 1.75 0.54
C ALA A 108 -15.18 1.71 0.28
N LYS A 109 -15.95 0.93 1.04
CA LYS A 109 -17.41 0.85 0.85
C LYS A 109 -18.07 2.21 1.08
N VAL A 110 -17.58 2.98 2.04
CA VAL A 110 -18.04 4.35 2.29
C VAL A 110 -17.64 5.29 1.15
N VAL A 111 -16.39 5.19 0.66
CA VAL A 111 -15.93 5.99 -0.49
C VAL A 111 -16.76 5.68 -1.74
N PHE A 112 -17.00 4.41 -2.05
CA PHE A 112 -17.84 4.00 -3.17
C PHE A 112 -19.29 4.48 -3.01
N ALA A 113 -19.87 4.38 -1.81
CA ALA A 113 -21.18 4.99 -1.56
C ALA A 113 -21.18 6.50 -1.83
N GLY A 114 -20.14 7.20 -1.40
CA GLY A 114 -19.94 8.64 -1.68
C GLY A 114 -19.86 8.95 -3.17
N VAL A 115 -19.08 8.18 -3.94
CA VAL A 115 -18.96 8.31 -5.40
C VAL A 115 -20.30 8.04 -6.08
N GLY A 116 -21.00 6.97 -5.68
CA GLY A 116 -22.30 6.62 -6.25
C GLY A 116 -23.37 7.69 -5.99
N VAL A 117 -23.39 8.28 -4.78
CA VAL A 117 -24.27 9.42 -4.46
C VAL A 117 -23.92 10.64 -5.31
N LEU A 118 -22.63 10.94 -5.50
CA LEU A 118 -22.19 12.05 -6.36
C LEU A 118 -22.65 11.83 -7.81
N LEU A 119 -22.44 10.64 -8.37
CA LEU A 119 -22.86 10.29 -9.72
C LEU A 119 -24.37 10.33 -9.90
N LEU A 120 -25.14 9.89 -8.90
CA LEU A 120 -26.60 9.99 -8.90
C LEU A 120 -27.06 11.45 -8.99
N VAL A 121 -26.40 12.34 -8.25
CA VAL A 121 -26.65 13.80 -8.29
C VAL A 121 -26.10 14.43 -9.58
N ALA A 122 -25.08 13.88 -10.21
CA ALA A 122 -24.53 14.42 -11.45
C ALA A 122 -25.42 14.15 -12.67
N LYS A 123 -26.16 13.03 -12.67
CA LYS A 123 -26.96 12.55 -13.82
C LYS A 123 -27.89 13.60 -14.44
N ASP A 124 -28.49 14.47 -13.62
CA ASP A 124 -29.39 15.53 -14.08
C ASP A 124 -28.76 16.95 -14.01
N VAL A 125 -27.43 17.07 -14.04
CA VAL A 125 -26.69 18.36 -14.05
C VAL A 125 -25.89 18.49 -15.35
N ALA A 126 -26.28 19.45 -16.19
CA ALA A 126 -25.68 19.63 -17.52
C ALA A 126 -24.18 19.98 -17.53
N ALA A 127 -23.66 20.59 -16.46
CA ALA A 127 -22.25 20.96 -16.32
C ALA A 127 -21.46 20.03 -15.36
N SER A 128 -22.02 18.86 -15.03
CA SER A 128 -21.34 17.94 -14.11
C SER A 128 -20.09 17.31 -14.71
N GLU A 129 -20.01 17.21 -16.04
CA GLU A 129 -18.93 16.49 -16.72
C GLU A 129 -17.54 17.07 -16.42
N GLU A 130 -17.34 18.38 -16.64
CA GLU A 130 -16.06 19.05 -16.36
C GLU A 130 -15.64 18.93 -14.89
N ILE A 131 -16.60 19.06 -13.97
CA ILE A 131 -16.37 18.98 -12.52
C ILE A 131 -15.97 17.55 -12.13
N LEU A 132 -16.66 16.54 -12.67
CA LEU A 132 -16.36 15.14 -12.40
C LEU A 132 -15.00 14.73 -12.97
N VAL A 133 -14.63 15.21 -14.16
CA VAL A 133 -13.31 14.96 -14.75
C VAL A 133 -12.19 15.49 -13.87
N ASP A 134 -12.29 16.74 -13.37
CA ASP A 134 -11.25 17.32 -12.50
C ASP A 134 -11.17 16.57 -11.14
N ILE A 135 -12.31 16.34 -10.49
CA ILE A 135 -12.36 15.64 -9.19
C ILE A 135 -11.78 14.22 -9.32
N PHE A 136 -12.25 13.46 -10.31
CA PHE A 136 -11.84 12.08 -10.47
C PHE A 136 -10.40 11.94 -10.95
N GLY A 137 -9.91 12.85 -11.79
CA GLY A 137 -8.50 12.88 -12.20
C GLY A 137 -7.55 13.05 -11.00
N ARG A 138 -7.86 13.97 -10.09
CA ARG A 138 -7.02 14.19 -8.89
C ARG A 138 -7.09 13.04 -7.89
N ILE A 139 -8.30 12.52 -7.67
CA ILE A 139 -8.52 11.33 -6.83
C ILE A 139 -7.75 10.12 -7.40
N HIS A 140 -7.84 9.88 -8.71
CA HIS A 140 -7.15 8.79 -9.38
C HIS A 140 -5.63 8.89 -9.26
N ASN A 141 -5.04 10.07 -9.44
CA ASN A 141 -3.59 10.28 -9.31
C ASN A 141 -3.06 9.81 -7.96
N PHE A 142 -3.80 10.08 -6.88
CA PHE A 142 -3.44 9.58 -5.57
C PHE A 142 -3.59 8.06 -5.48
N PHE A 143 -4.76 7.54 -5.84
CA PHE A 143 -5.05 6.10 -5.69
C PHE A 143 -4.14 5.22 -6.56
N SER A 144 -3.72 5.65 -7.75
CA SER A 144 -2.78 4.91 -8.58
C SER A 144 -1.44 4.64 -7.89
N ARG A 145 -0.97 5.56 -7.03
CA ARG A 145 0.24 5.32 -6.25
C ARG A 145 0.00 4.36 -5.08
N LEU A 146 -1.21 4.39 -4.53
CA LEU A 146 -1.64 3.50 -3.45
C LEU A 146 -1.52 2.02 -3.80
N ASP A 147 -1.76 1.64 -5.06
CA ASP A 147 -1.63 0.26 -5.54
C ASP A 147 -0.28 -0.35 -5.14
N ILE A 148 0.78 0.45 -5.28
CA ILE A 148 2.16 0.04 -4.98
C ILE A 148 2.32 -0.26 -3.49
N TYR A 149 1.69 0.53 -2.63
CA TYR A 149 1.82 0.39 -1.18
C TYR A 149 1.02 -0.78 -0.61
N THR A 150 -0.07 -1.21 -1.26
CA THR A 150 -0.81 -2.40 -0.84
C THR A 150 -0.04 -3.71 -1.06
N ARG A 151 1.01 -3.70 -1.88
CA ARG A 151 1.87 -4.86 -2.17
C ARG A 151 2.98 -5.08 -1.15
N VAL A 152 3.14 -4.15 -0.21
CA VAL A 152 4.13 -4.20 0.87
C VAL A 152 3.43 -4.01 2.22
N PRO A 153 3.96 -4.57 3.34
CA PRO A 153 3.38 -4.33 4.65
C PRO A 153 3.34 -2.83 4.99
N LEU A 154 2.15 -2.29 5.27
CA LEU A 154 2.03 -0.89 5.67
C LEU A 154 2.57 -0.68 7.09
N THR A 155 3.35 0.38 7.26
CA THR A 155 3.73 0.85 8.59
C THR A 155 2.57 1.62 9.24
N PRO A 156 2.56 1.80 10.58
CA PRO A 156 1.55 2.62 11.24
C PRO A 156 1.50 4.07 10.71
N ALA A 157 2.66 4.69 10.48
CA ALA A 157 2.72 6.05 9.94
C ALA A 157 2.15 6.15 8.52
N MET A 158 2.36 5.13 7.69
CA MET A 158 1.74 5.07 6.37
C MET A 158 0.22 4.90 6.53
N THR A 159 -0.21 3.97 7.38
CA THR A 159 -1.64 3.73 7.69
C THR A 159 -2.36 5.03 8.08
N ASP A 160 -1.79 5.81 9.00
CA ASP A 160 -2.36 7.08 9.45
C ASP A 160 -2.53 8.07 8.30
N LYS A 161 -1.52 8.22 7.44
CA LYS A 161 -1.58 9.11 6.26
C LYS A 161 -2.66 8.66 5.27
N MET A 162 -2.86 7.36 5.11
CA MET A 162 -3.86 6.81 4.18
C MET A 162 -5.29 7.04 4.71
N VAL A 163 -5.48 6.92 6.02
CA VAL A 163 -6.75 7.26 6.70
C VAL A 163 -7.05 8.75 6.52
N GLU A 164 -6.06 9.61 6.74
CA GLU A 164 -6.18 11.06 6.53
C GLU A 164 -6.63 11.39 5.10
N ILE A 165 -6.04 10.73 4.11
CA ILE A 165 -6.38 10.96 2.70
C ILE A 165 -7.77 10.42 2.36
N THR A 166 -8.15 9.26 2.89
CA THR A 166 -9.51 8.72 2.68
C THR A 166 -10.58 9.66 3.24
N VAL A 167 -10.32 10.26 4.41
CA VAL A 167 -11.21 11.28 5.01
C VAL A 167 -11.30 12.53 4.14
N GLU A 168 -10.18 12.99 3.58
CA GLU A 168 -10.17 14.14 2.67
C GLU A 168 -10.97 13.86 1.39
N VAL A 169 -10.82 12.66 0.82
CA VAL A 169 -11.62 12.23 -0.34
C VAL A 169 -13.12 12.26 -0.01
N LEU A 170 -13.54 11.79 1.17
CA LEU A 170 -14.94 11.87 1.58
C LEU A 170 -15.43 13.32 1.70
N ASP A 171 -14.60 14.25 2.17
CA ASP A 171 -14.96 15.66 2.29
C ASP A 171 -15.08 16.34 0.91
N ILE A 172 -14.20 16.01 -0.03
CA ILE A 172 -14.27 16.45 -1.45
C ILE A 172 -15.57 15.93 -2.09
N LEU A 173 -15.86 14.63 -1.94
CA LEU A 173 -17.08 14.03 -2.47
C LEU A 173 -18.33 14.67 -1.85
N ALA A 174 -18.30 15.00 -0.55
CA ALA A 174 -19.39 15.68 0.14
C ALA A 174 -19.62 17.10 -0.42
N THR A 175 -18.54 17.85 -0.60
CA THR A 175 -18.57 19.23 -1.09
C THR A 175 -19.08 19.27 -2.52
N ALA A 176 -18.55 18.43 -3.41
CA ALA A 176 -19.01 18.31 -4.79
C ALA A 176 -20.49 17.89 -4.88
N THR A 177 -20.91 16.92 -4.07
CA THR A 177 -22.31 16.47 -4.04
C THR A 177 -23.26 17.59 -3.61
N LYS A 178 -22.87 18.35 -2.57
CA LYS A 178 -23.64 19.51 -2.09
C LYS A 178 -23.76 20.56 -3.20
N GLU A 179 -22.65 20.95 -3.82
CA GLU A 179 -22.63 21.96 -4.88
C GLU A 179 -23.47 21.55 -6.09
N MET A 180 -23.37 20.29 -6.53
CA MET A 180 -24.17 19.80 -7.66
C MET A 180 -25.68 19.77 -7.36
N LYS A 181 -26.09 19.45 -6.12
CA LYS A 181 -27.51 19.54 -5.71
C LYS A 181 -28.01 20.99 -5.72
N GLU A 182 -27.21 21.93 -5.22
CA GLU A 182 -27.57 23.34 -5.16
C GLU A 182 -27.59 23.99 -6.56
N SER A 183 -26.71 23.55 -7.46
CA SER A 183 -26.63 24.02 -8.86
C SER A 183 -27.88 23.70 -9.69
N ARG A 184 -28.58 22.60 -9.39
CA ARG A 184 -29.88 22.27 -10.03
C ARG A 184 -30.98 23.31 -9.73
N ALA A 185 -30.88 24.07 -8.64
CA ALA A 185 -31.94 24.96 -8.18
C ALA A 185 -31.89 26.39 -8.75
N LYS A 186 -30.79 26.82 -9.37
CA LYS A 186 -30.63 28.19 -9.89
C LYS A 186 -29.81 28.17 -11.18
N LYS A 187 -30.45 28.22 -12.34
CA LYS A 187 -29.74 28.53 -13.60
C LYS A 187 -28.92 29.82 -13.42
N PHE A 188 -27.60 29.68 -13.40
CA PHE A 188 -26.62 30.66 -13.90
C PHE A 188 -26.43 32.02 -13.19
N VAL A 189 -26.96 32.32 -12.01
CA VAL A 189 -26.91 33.72 -11.49
C VAL A 189 -25.55 34.11 -10.87
N LYS A 190 -24.55 34.24 -11.73
CA LYS A 190 -23.24 34.86 -11.51
C LYS A 190 -22.24 33.99 -10.76
N ARG A 191 -21.04 33.93 -11.35
CA ARG A 191 -19.76 33.89 -10.64
C ARG A 191 -19.45 32.53 -9.98
N VAL A 192 -18.48 31.74 -10.41
CA VAL A 192 -17.09 32.13 -10.68
C VAL A 192 -16.44 32.96 -9.52
N THR A 193 -17.16 33.40 -8.49
CA THR A 193 -16.56 33.88 -7.23
C THR A 193 -16.58 32.75 -6.23
N GLY A 194 -15.54 31.93 -6.27
CA GLY A 194 -15.10 31.11 -5.15
C GLY A 194 -15.66 29.71 -5.13
N ARG A 195 -15.09 28.80 -5.94
CA ARG A 195 -15.08 27.36 -5.60
C ARG A 195 -14.05 27.10 -4.49
N THR A 196 -13.97 27.96 -3.47
CA THR A 196 -12.89 27.89 -2.47
C THR A 196 -12.93 26.57 -1.74
N ASP A 197 -14.11 26.10 -1.31
CA ASP A 197 -14.18 24.90 -0.48
C ASP A 197 -13.77 23.62 -1.24
N LEU A 198 -14.20 23.47 -2.50
CA LEU A 198 -13.79 22.35 -3.34
C LEU A 198 -12.31 22.48 -3.74
N GLU A 199 -11.88 23.66 -4.18
CA GLU A 199 -10.50 23.89 -4.60
C GLU A 199 -9.51 23.77 -3.43
N ASP A 200 -9.91 24.17 -2.22
CA ASP A 200 -9.13 24.05 -0.99
C ASP A 200 -8.99 22.58 -0.59
N GLY A 201 -10.06 21.79 -0.69
CA GLY A 201 -10.01 20.34 -0.50
C GLY A 201 -9.09 19.66 -1.51
N LEU A 202 -9.18 20.03 -2.79
CA LEU A 202 -8.30 19.51 -3.84
C LEU A 202 -6.82 19.90 -3.60
N LYS A 203 -6.54 21.15 -3.23
CA LYS A 203 -5.19 21.60 -2.85
C LYS A 203 -4.66 20.85 -1.63
N LYS A 204 -5.54 20.58 -0.65
CA LYS A 204 -5.19 19.79 0.53
C LYS A 204 -4.88 18.34 0.15
N LEU A 205 -5.64 17.74 -0.76
CA LEU A 205 -5.35 16.41 -1.31
C LEU A 205 -4.00 16.39 -2.05
N ASP A 206 -3.70 17.40 -2.87
CA ASP A 206 -2.40 17.52 -3.56
C ASP A 206 -1.24 17.64 -2.55
N LYS A 207 -1.43 18.41 -1.47
CA LYS A 207 -0.46 18.53 -0.37
C LYS A 207 -0.26 17.18 0.35
N LEU A 208 -1.33 16.52 0.75
CA LEU A 208 -1.26 15.20 1.42
C LEU A 208 -0.59 14.16 0.53
N THR A 209 -0.87 14.21 -0.78
CA THR A 209 -0.19 13.38 -1.78
C THR A 209 1.31 13.67 -1.79
N ASN A 210 1.75 14.92 -1.78
CA ASN A 210 3.19 15.21 -1.71
C ASN A 210 3.84 14.72 -0.40
N GLU A 211 3.17 14.92 0.73
CA GLU A 211 3.64 14.43 2.04
C GLU A 211 3.77 12.91 2.10
N GLU A 212 2.81 12.18 1.53
CA GLU A 212 2.86 10.72 1.42
C GLU A 212 4.06 10.26 0.58
N SER A 213 4.32 10.90 -0.58
CA SER A 213 5.47 10.61 -1.44
C SER A 213 6.82 10.75 -0.71
N LEU A 214 6.94 11.81 0.08
CA LEU A 214 8.13 12.06 0.90
C LEU A 214 8.29 11.01 2.00
N LEU A 215 7.19 10.61 2.64
CA LEU A 215 7.20 9.56 3.65
C LEU A 215 7.57 8.19 3.06
N ALA A 216 7.02 7.84 1.89
CA ALA A 216 7.36 6.61 1.18
C ALA A 216 8.85 6.58 0.80
N SER A 217 9.39 7.71 0.33
CA SER A 217 10.83 7.85 0.03
C SER A 217 11.70 7.66 1.26
N ALA A 218 11.30 8.21 2.41
CA ALA A 218 12.01 8.01 3.68
C ALA A 218 11.98 6.54 4.13
N GLN A 219 10.84 5.85 3.96
CA GLN A 219 10.73 4.43 4.26
C GLN A 219 11.60 3.57 3.33
N LEU A 220 11.64 3.88 2.03
CA LEU A 220 12.52 3.22 1.08
C LEU A 220 14.01 3.39 1.45
N LEU A 221 14.40 4.59 1.88
CA LEU A 221 15.77 4.86 2.34
C LEU A 221 16.13 4.02 3.57
N LYS A 222 15.20 3.89 4.53
CA LYS A 222 15.37 3.02 5.70
C LYS A 222 15.59 1.57 5.28
N ILE A 223 14.71 1.02 4.44
CA ILE A 223 14.82 -0.37 3.94
C ILE A 223 16.16 -0.56 3.19
N THR A 224 16.57 0.40 2.38
CA THR A 224 17.84 0.34 1.64
C THR A 224 19.04 0.33 2.60
N HIS A 225 18.98 1.09 3.70
CA HIS A 225 20.02 1.05 4.73
C HIS A 225 20.04 -0.31 5.44
N ASP A 226 18.89 -0.86 5.79
CA ASP A 226 18.78 -2.17 6.44
C ASP A 226 19.34 -3.29 5.53
N ILE A 227 18.98 -3.28 4.24
CA ILE A 227 19.53 -4.20 3.23
C ILE A 227 21.04 -4.04 3.11
N ARG A 228 21.55 -2.81 3.05
CA ARG A 228 23.00 -2.56 2.98
C ARG A 228 23.73 -3.18 4.16
N ASN A 229 23.21 -3.00 5.38
CA ASN A 229 23.80 -3.59 6.59
C ASN A 229 23.84 -5.12 6.51
N VAL A 230 22.75 -5.76 6.06
CA VAL A 230 22.70 -7.22 5.87
C VAL A 230 23.70 -7.67 4.80
N VAL A 231 23.76 -6.99 3.66
CA VAL A 231 24.70 -7.32 2.57
C VAL A 231 26.15 -7.19 3.04
N THR A 232 26.48 -6.16 3.82
CA THR A 232 27.82 -6.02 4.41
C THR A 232 28.13 -7.19 5.35
N ALA A 233 27.20 -7.55 6.25
CA ALA A 233 27.41 -8.69 7.15
C ALA A 233 27.56 -10.02 6.40
N VAL A 234 26.82 -10.21 5.31
CA VAL A 234 26.96 -11.39 4.44
C VAL A 234 28.31 -11.37 3.72
N ALA A 235 28.77 -10.23 3.21
CA ALA A 235 30.07 -10.11 2.57
C ALA A 235 31.21 -10.47 3.54
N ASP A 236 31.17 -9.96 4.77
CA ASP A 236 32.14 -10.30 5.82
C ASP A 236 32.12 -11.80 6.15
N GLY A 237 30.92 -12.39 6.22
CA GLY A 237 30.74 -13.82 6.42
C GLY A 237 31.33 -14.66 5.28
N VAL A 238 31.11 -14.24 4.03
CA VAL A 238 31.68 -14.90 2.84
C VAL A 238 33.20 -14.81 2.83
N GLU A 239 33.78 -13.66 3.18
CA GLU A 239 35.24 -13.50 3.28
C GLU A 239 35.82 -14.42 4.37
N SER A 240 35.12 -14.57 5.51
CA SER A 240 35.54 -15.50 6.55
C SER A 240 35.49 -16.96 6.08
N VAL A 241 34.47 -17.34 5.31
CA VAL A 241 34.36 -18.70 4.75
C VAL A 241 35.46 -18.94 3.72
N ASP A 242 35.74 -17.98 2.86
CA ASP A 242 36.80 -18.06 1.84
C ASP A 242 38.17 -18.33 2.48
N LYS A 243 38.51 -17.60 3.55
CA LYS A 243 39.74 -17.83 4.34
C LYS A 243 39.80 -19.25 4.91
N ASN A 244 38.70 -19.76 5.47
CA ASN A 244 38.65 -21.11 6.02
C ASN A 244 38.79 -22.18 4.91
N VAL A 245 38.16 -21.97 3.75
CA VAL A 245 38.30 -22.86 2.59
C VAL A 245 39.73 -22.87 2.09
N GLN A 246 40.40 -21.72 2.02
CA GLN A 246 41.81 -21.63 1.62
C GLN A 246 42.72 -22.44 2.56
N VAL A 247 42.50 -22.38 3.87
CA VAL A 247 43.22 -23.21 4.85
C VAL A 247 42.99 -24.70 4.58
N ILE A 248 41.74 -25.14 4.41
CA ILE A 248 41.42 -26.55 4.12
C ILE A 248 42.09 -27.02 2.81
N VAL A 249 42.10 -26.17 1.78
CA VAL A 249 42.75 -26.47 0.50
C VAL A 249 44.25 -26.64 0.68
N ASP A 250 44.90 -25.78 1.45
CA ASP A 250 46.35 -25.85 1.68
C ASP A 250 46.74 -27.04 2.57
N ASP A 251 45.96 -27.34 3.61
CA ASP A 251 46.10 -28.57 4.40
C ASP A 251 45.93 -29.81 3.51
N GLY A 252 44.94 -29.80 2.61
CA GLY A 252 44.71 -30.87 1.63
C GLY A 252 45.90 -31.10 0.70
N LYS A 253 46.51 -30.03 0.18
CA LYS A 253 47.74 -30.12 -0.62
C LYS A 253 48.90 -30.73 0.18
N GLN A 254 49.05 -30.33 1.44
CA GLN A 254 50.10 -30.86 2.31
C GLN A 254 49.91 -32.37 2.56
N ILE A 255 48.68 -32.80 2.86
CA ILE A 255 48.35 -34.22 3.05
C ILE A 255 48.68 -35.03 1.78
N ILE A 256 48.32 -34.52 0.61
CA ILE A 256 48.63 -35.16 -0.67
C ILE A 256 50.15 -35.30 -0.86
N ALA A 257 50.93 -34.26 -0.56
CA ALA A 257 52.39 -34.30 -0.65
C ALA A 257 52.99 -35.38 0.29
N THR A 258 52.59 -35.39 1.56
CA THR A 258 53.02 -36.40 2.53
C THR A 258 52.63 -37.82 2.11
N ALA A 259 51.43 -38.01 1.55
CA ALA A 259 51.00 -39.31 1.04
C ALA A 259 51.85 -39.78 -0.17
N MET A 260 52.26 -38.87 -1.05
CA MET A 260 53.17 -39.19 -2.15
C MET A 260 54.56 -39.62 -1.65
N GLU A 261 55.12 -38.92 -0.65
CA GLU A 261 56.38 -39.30 -0.01
C GLU A 261 56.28 -40.68 0.66
N ALA A 262 55.23 -40.92 1.44
CA ALA A 262 54.98 -42.22 2.06
C ALA A 262 54.87 -43.35 1.02
N LYS A 263 54.20 -43.10 -0.11
CA LYS A 263 54.10 -44.06 -1.22
C LYS A 263 55.46 -44.38 -1.87
N LEU A 264 56.41 -43.44 -1.89
CA LEU A 264 57.77 -43.70 -2.37
C LEU A 264 58.56 -44.55 -1.36
N ILE A 265 58.45 -44.23 -0.07
CA ILE A 265 59.10 -44.99 1.01
C ILE A 265 58.61 -46.45 1.03
N VAL A 266 57.30 -46.67 0.92
CA VAL A 266 56.70 -48.01 0.88
C VAL A 266 57.20 -48.81 -0.33
N ARG A 267 57.30 -48.19 -1.52
CA ARG A 267 57.85 -48.86 -2.72
C ARG A 267 59.31 -49.27 -2.53
N HIS A 268 60.17 -48.35 -2.10
CA HIS A 268 61.58 -48.65 -1.84
C HIS A 268 61.76 -49.75 -0.78
N THR A 269 60.91 -49.76 0.25
CA THR A 269 60.93 -50.81 1.27
C THR A 269 60.50 -52.16 0.70
N ALA A 270 59.47 -52.19 -0.14
CA ALA A 270 59.02 -53.41 -0.81
C ALA A 270 60.11 -53.98 -1.72
N ASP A 271 60.76 -53.13 -2.52
CA ASP A 271 61.87 -53.54 -3.41
C ASP A 271 63.03 -54.14 -2.59
N ASN A 272 63.43 -53.50 -1.48
CA ASN A 272 64.49 -54.01 -0.60
C ASN A 272 64.14 -55.37 0.03
N VAL A 273 62.88 -55.59 0.42
CA VAL A 273 62.45 -56.88 0.99
C VAL A 273 62.50 -57.97 -0.07
N GLU A 274 62.12 -57.66 -1.32
CA GLU A 274 62.21 -58.60 -2.43
C GLU A 274 63.65 -58.99 -2.74
N ASP A 275 64.59 -58.04 -2.71
CA ASP A 275 66.02 -58.31 -2.87
C ASP A 275 66.57 -59.22 -1.76
N VAL A 276 66.21 -58.97 -0.49
CA VAL A 276 66.62 -59.83 0.64
C VAL A 276 66.04 -61.25 0.53
N MET A 277 64.82 -61.42 0.02
CA MET A 277 64.24 -62.75 -0.19
C MET A 277 64.89 -63.54 -1.34
N ARG A 278 65.58 -62.85 -2.27
CA ARG A 278 66.25 -63.48 -3.41
C ARG A 278 67.73 -63.84 -3.14
N SER A 279 68.34 -63.28 -2.09
CA SER A 279 69.73 -63.58 -1.67
C SER A 279 69.81 -64.80 -0.77
#